data_AF-A0ABD5F2S1-F1
#
_entry.id   AF-A0ABD5F2S1-F1
#
_cell.length_a   1.000
_cell.length_b   1.000
_cell.length_c   1.000
_cell.angle_alpha   90.00
_cell.angle_beta   90.00
_cell.angle_gamma   90.00
#
_symmetry.space_group_name_H-M   'P 1'
#
loop_
_entity.id
_entity.type
_entity.pdbx_description
1 polymer ?
#
loop_
_entity_poly.entity_id
_entity_poly.type
_entity_poly.pdbx_seq_one_letter_code
_entity_poly.pdbx_strand_id
1 'polypeptide(L)'
;SLAWLEGYQALIRWRKENGITGVHAVPYDTEVEVGVTKDFPLGRWVHQQRKALRAGELEDRRKTLLDAPEAGMVWEPGEEAWENKLAALRSYRHATGHLAPRQDAVWGEAMVPIGQHLANLRRKGSLGKDPDRAEKRAAQLA
;
A
#
# COMPACT_ATOMS: atom_id res chain seq x y z
N SER A 1 21.19 1.58 13.96
CA SER A 1 22.05 2.59 13.29
C SER A 1 21.38 3.95 13.41
N LEU A 2 22.14 5.04 13.30
CA LEU A 2 21.60 6.41 13.37
C LEU A 2 20.54 6.66 12.28
N ALA A 3 20.85 6.29 11.03
CA ALA A 3 19.94 6.45 9.90
C ALA A 3 18.61 5.68 10.05
N TRP A 4 18.60 4.55 10.78
CA TRP A 4 17.35 3.84 11.04
C TRP A 4 16.48 4.58 12.06
N LEU A 5 17.10 5.13 13.11
CA LEU A 5 16.39 5.92 14.12
C LEU A 5 15.82 7.22 13.52
N GLU A 6 16.55 7.87 12.61
CA GLU A 6 16.05 9.01 11.85
C GLU A 6 14.79 8.67 11.06
N GLY A 7 14.78 7.54 10.34
CA GLY A 7 13.60 7.10 9.59
C GLY A 7 12.41 6.74 10.48
N TYR A 8 12.68 6.12 11.64
CA TYR A 8 11.65 5.84 12.64
C TYR A 8 11.02 7.12 13.21
N GLN A 9 11.83 8.12 13.55
CA GLN A 9 11.35 9.41 14.04
C GLN A 9 10.59 10.18 12.96
N ALA A 10 11.09 10.15 11.72
CA ALA A 10 10.41 10.77 10.58
C ALA A 10 9.01 10.14 10.35
N LEU A 11 8.87 8.82 10.51
CA LEU A 11 7.57 8.14 10.42
C LEU A 11 6.58 8.64 11.48
N ILE A 12 7.00 8.67 12.75
CA ILE A 12 6.15 9.13 13.86
C ILE A 12 5.74 10.59 13.67
N ARG A 13 6.71 11.45 13.32
CA ARG A 13 6.46 12.87 13.06
C ARG A 13 5.44 13.05 11.94
N TRP A 14 5.67 12.40 10.80
CA TRP A 14 4.79 12.49 9.64
C TRP A 14 3.36 12.06 9.98
N ARG A 15 3.17 10.96 10.71
CA ARG A 15 1.84 10.52 11.15
C ARG A 15 1.17 11.57 12.03
N LYS A 16 1.90 12.13 12.99
CA LYS A 16 1.40 13.17 13.89
C LYS A 16 0.99 14.43 13.12
N GLU A 17 1.83 14.92 12.22
CA GLU A 17 1.57 16.13 11.43
C GLU A 17 0.37 15.98 10.49
N ASN A 18 0.13 14.77 9.98
CA ASN A 18 -1.01 14.46 9.13
C ASN A 18 -2.27 14.01 9.92
N GLY A 19 -2.23 14.01 11.26
CA GLY A 19 -3.35 13.59 12.10
C GLY A 19 -3.74 12.12 11.95
N ILE A 20 -2.78 11.27 11.56
CA ILE A 20 -3.01 9.85 11.26
C ILE A 20 -3.00 9.03 12.55
N THR A 21 -4.19 8.60 12.98
CA THR A 21 -4.37 7.78 14.19
C THR A 21 -4.67 6.30 13.89
N GLY A 22 -5.05 5.97 12.65
CA GLY A 22 -5.43 4.63 12.23
C GLY A 22 -4.44 3.94 11.29
N VAL A 23 -4.91 2.88 10.63
CA VAL A 23 -4.16 2.20 9.57
C VAL A 23 -4.03 3.16 8.38
N HIS A 24 -2.80 3.50 8.02
CA HIS A 24 -2.53 4.35 6.87
C HIS A 24 -1.15 4.03 6.31
N ALA A 25 -1.12 3.66 5.05
CA ALA A 25 0.13 3.36 4.36
C ALA A 25 0.82 4.64 3.92
N VAL A 26 2.10 4.80 4.27
CA VAL A 26 2.91 5.91 3.76
C VAL A 26 3.05 5.79 2.23
N PRO A 27 2.65 6.82 1.44
CA PRO A 27 2.88 6.86 -0.01
C PRO A 27 4.37 6.75 -0.36
N TYR A 28 4.69 6.12 -1.48
CA TYR A 28 6.08 5.81 -1.86
C TYR A 28 6.95 7.07 -2.04
N ASP A 29 6.37 8.14 -2.60
CA ASP A 29 7.05 9.41 -2.87
C ASP A 29 6.96 10.40 -1.70
N THR A 30 6.56 9.94 -0.50
CA THR A 30 6.52 10.80 0.68
C THR A 30 7.93 11.21 1.09
N GLU A 31 8.15 12.51 1.13
CA GLU A 31 9.36 13.15 1.64
C GLU A 31 9.00 14.00 2.87
N VAL A 32 9.86 13.99 3.88
CA VAL A 32 9.63 14.64 5.18
C VAL A 32 10.84 15.46 5.56
N GLU A 33 10.63 16.71 5.96
CA GLU A 33 11.72 17.56 6.41
C GLU A 33 12.26 17.10 7.77
N VAL A 34 13.56 16.76 7.80
CA VAL A 34 14.27 16.36 9.02
C VAL A 34 15.44 17.31 9.25
N GLY A 35 15.37 18.10 10.32
CA GLY A 35 16.36 19.12 10.63
C GLY A 35 16.06 20.46 9.95
N VAL A 36 17.10 21.16 9.48
CA VAL A 36 16.98 22.54 8.96
C VAL A 36 16.83 22.60 7.43
N THR A 37 17.25 21.56 6.69
CA THR A 37 17.29 21.62 5.20
C THR A 37 17.25 20.26 4.48
N LYS A 38 16.94 19.13 5.15
CA LYS A 38 17.07 17.81 4.52
C LYS A 38 15.74 17.10 4.39
N ASP A 39 15.34 16.86 3.14
CA ASP A 39 14.22 15.99 2.82
C ASP A 39 14.64 14.52 3.03
N PHE A 40 13.96 13.88 3.99
CA PHE A 40 14.09 12.47 4.26
C PHE A 40 13.10 11.69 3.38
N PRO A 41 13.55 10.72 2.57
CA PRO A 41 12.69 9.97 1.66
C PRO A 41 11.92 8.87 2.43
N LEU A 42 10.96 9.28 3.25
CA LEU A 42 10.22 8.42 4.17
C LEU A 42 9.54 7.25 3.45
N GLY A 43 8.86 7.51 2.33
CA GLY A 43 8.15 6.46 1.60
C GLY A 43 9.09 5.36 1.08
N ARG A 44 10.28 5.75 0.60
CA ARG A 44 11.33 4.82 0.17
C ARG A 44 11.91 4.03 1.36
N TRP A 45 12.15 4.70 2.49
CA TRP A 45 12.64 4.06 3.72
C TRP A 45 11.65 3.02 4.27
N VAL A 46 10.35 3.36 4.32
CA VAL A 46 9.27 2.45 4.71
C VAL A 46 9.22 1.24 3.78
N HIS A 47 9.36 1.45 2.46
CA HIS A 47 9.41 0.35 1.49
C HIS A 47 10.60 -0.59 1.75
N GLN A 48 11.78 -0.06 2.11
CA GLN A 48 12.93 -0.88 2.48
C GLN A 48 12.66 -1.72 3.73
N GLN A 49 11.98 -1.18 4.75
CA GLN A 49 11.64 -1.97 5.95
C GLN A 49 10.72 -3.16 5.60
N ARG A 50 9.73 -2.96 4.73
CA ARG A 50 8.85 -4.04 4.24
C ARG A 50 9.65 -5.11 3.50
N LYS A 51 10.62 -4.71 2.68
CA LYS A 51 11.50 -5.65 1.97
C LYS A 51 12.36 -6.44 2.95
N ALA A 52 12.97 -5.77 3.94
CA ALA A 52 13.80 -6.43 4.96
C ALA A 52 12.99 -7.44 5.79
N LEU A 53 11.75 -7.12 6.18
CA LEU A 53 10.89 -8.07 6.89
C LEU A 53 10.60 -9.31 6.04
N ARG A 54 10.23 -9.14 4.77
CA ARG A 54 9.98 -10.27 3.85
C ARG A 54 11.22 -11.13 3.58
N ALA A 55 12.40 -10.53 3.63
CA ALA A 55 13.66 -11.24 3.49
C ALA A 55 14.12 -11.93 4.79
N GLY A 56 13.43 -11.72 5.93
CA GLY A 56 13.86 -12.20 7.24
C GLY A 56 15.09 -11.45 7.80
N GLU A 57 15.41 -10.28 7.24
CA GLU A 57 16.60 -9.48 7.59
C GLU A 57 16.30 -8.38 8.60
N LEU A 58 15.01 -8.11 8.88
CA LEU A 58 14.62 -7.09 9.83
C LEU A 58 14.78 -7.60 11.27
N GLU A 59 15.62 -6.93 12.05
CA GLU A 59 15.79 -7.22 13.48
C GLU A 59 14.45 -7.13 14.25
N ASP A 60 14.17 -8.10 15.12
CA ASP A 60 12.92 -8.17 15.90
C ASP A 60 12.62 -6.88 16.67
N ARG A 61 13.63 -6.27 17.32
CA ARG A 61 13.47 -5.00 18.04
C ARG A 61 12.94 -3.88 17.14
N ARG A 62 13.35 -3.85 15.88
CA ARG A 62 12.92 -2.83 14.90
C ARG A 62 11.50 -3.11 14.45
N LYS A 63 11.15 -4.39 14.28
CA LYS A 63 9.78 -4.81 14.02
C LYS A 63 8.84 -4.36 15.15
N THR A 64 9.20 -4.63 16.40
CA THR A 64 8.40 -4.21 17.57
C THR A 64 8.17 -2.70 17.61
N LEU A 65 9.20 -1.90 17.35
CA LEU A 65 9.07 -0.44 17.29
C LEU A 65 8.15 0.00 16.14
N LEU A 66 8.30 -0.59 14.95
CA LEU A 66 7.46 -0.27 13.79
C LEU A 66 6.00 -0.69 13.98
N ASP A 67 5.75 -1.80 14.68
CA ASP A 67 4.42 -2.28 15.04
C ASP A 67 3.75 -1.41 16.12
N ALA A 68 4.52 -0.61 16.85
CA ALA A 68 4.00 0.21 17.93
C ALA A 68 2.96 1.22 17.40
N PRO A 69 1.87 1.50 18.14
CA PRO A 69 0.76 2.33 17.65
C PRO A 69 1.17 3.71 17.11
N GLU A 70 2.22 4.32 17.69
CA GLU A 70 2.76 5.61 17.27
C GLU A 70 3.38 5.58 15.86
N ALA A 71 4.00 4.45 15.47
CA ALA A 71 4.57 4.25 14.15
C ALA A 71 3.54 3.64 13.18
N GLY A 72 2.67 2.77 13.69
CA GLY A 72 1.53 2.20 12.98
C GLY A 72 1.90 1.63 11.60
N MET A 73 3.02 0.90 11.52
CA MET A 73 3.58 0.41 10.26
C MET A 73 2.60 -0.53 9.54
N VAL A 74 2.20 -0.13 8.34
CA VAL A 74 1.44 -1.01 7.43
C VAL A 74 2.42 -1.83 6.61
N TRP A 75 2.52 -3.13 6.88
CA TRP A 75 3.46 -4.04 6.23
C TRP A 75 3.05 -4.43 4.80
N GLU A 76 1.75 -4.66 4.59
CA GLU A 76 1.21 -5.15 3.31
C GLU A 76 0.10 -4.22 2.77
N PRO A 77 0.43 -2.97 2.39
CA PRO A 77 -0.55 -2.00 1.87
C PRO A 77 -1.18 -2.45 0.53
N GLY A 78 -0.51 -3.36 -0.18
CA GLY A 78 -1.02 -3.93 -1.42
C GLY A 78 -2.22 -4.87 -1.22
N GLU A 79 -2.48 -5.37 -0.01
CA GLU A 79 -3.66 -6.18 0.29
C GLU A 79 -4.90 -5.30 0.45
N GLU A 80 -4.82 -4.20 1.19
CA GLU A 80 -5.91 -3.24 1.30
C GLU A 80 -6.28 -2.63 -0.06
N ALA A 81 -5.28 -2.21 -0.83
CA ALA A 81 -5.51 -1.71 -2.19
C ALA A 81 -6.14 -2.77 -3.11
N TRP A 82 -5.84 -4.04 -2.89
CA TRP A 82 -6.44 -5.15 -3.62
C TRP A 82 -7.90 -5.36 -3.21
N GLU A 83 -8.21 -5.41 -1.91
CA GLU A 83 -9.57 -5.58 -1.42
C GLU A 83 -10.49 -4.42 -1.84
N ASN A 84 -9.99 -3.18 -1.79
CA ASN A 84 -10.73 -2.01 -2.28
C ASN A 84 -11.02 -2.10 -3.79
N LYS A 85 -10.03 -2.53 -4.58
CA LYS A 85 -10.22 -2.78 -6.02
C LYS A 85 -11.27 -3.87 -6.25
N LEU A 86 -11.19 -4.96 -5.51
CA LEU A 86 -12.12 -6.09 -5.63
C LEU A 86 -13.55 -5.69 -5.24
N ALA A 87 -13.71 -4.89 -4.19
CA ALA A 87 -15.00 -4.31 -3.80
C ALA A 87 -15.60 -3.43 -4.90
N ALA A 88 -14.79 -2.56 -5.52
CA ALA A 88 -15.23 -1.73 -6.65
C ALA A 88 -15.66 -2.59 -7.86
N LEU A 89 -14.91 -3.66 -8.18
CA LEU A 89 -15.27 -4.60 -9.26
C LEU A 89 -16.59 -5.32 -8.97
N ARG A 90 -16.79 -5.81 -7.74
CA ARG A 90 -18.04 -6.46 -7.33
C ARG A 90 -19.22 -5.49 -7.41
N SER A 91 -19.05 -4.27 -6.90
CA SER A 91 -20.07 -3.22 -6.98
C SER A 91 -20.45 -2.89 -8.42
N TYR A 92 -19.46 -2.70 -9.30
CA TYR A 92 -19.68 -2.46 -10.72
C TYR A 92 -20.45 -3.60 -11.39
N ARG A 93 -20.03 -4.85 -11.17
CA ARG A 93 -20.72 -6.03 -11.70
C ARG A 93 -22.14 -6.13 -11.19
N HIS A 94 -22.37 -5.86 -9.91
CA HIS A 94 -23.70 -5.89 -9.32
C HIS A 94 -24.64 -4.87 -9.99
N ALA A 95 -24.17 -3.66 -10.23
CA ALA A 95 -24.98 -2.60 -10.82
C ALA A 95 -25.19 -2.73 -12.34
N THR A 96 -24.22 -3.29 -13.07
CA THR A 96 -24.24 -3.32 -14.55
C THR A 96 -24.50 -4.71 -15.14
N GLY A 97 -24.40 -5.77 -14.32
CA GLY A 97 -24.51 -7.16 -14.76
C GLY A 97 -23.25 -7.71 -15.45
N HIS A 98 -22.21 -6.90 -15.67
CA HIS A 98 -21.00 -7.33 -16.41
C HIS A 98 -19.70 -6.67 -15.90
N LEU A 99 -18.54 -7.13 -16.38
CA LEU A 99 -17.22 -6.55 -16.12
C LEU A 99 -16.51 -6.09 -17.42
N ALA A 100 -17.27 -5.40 -18.29
CA ALA A 100 -16.78 -4.85 -19.55
C ALA A 100 -16.96 -3.32 -19.68
N PRO A 101 -16.49 -2.50 -18.71
CA PRO A 101 -16.47 -1.05 -18.87
C PRO A 101 -15.56 -0.62 -20.02
N ARG A 102 -15.83 0.57 -20.56
CA ARG A 102 -14.85 1.31 -21.38
C ARG A 102 -13.57 1.57 -20.59
N GLN A 103 -12.45 1.73 -21.28
CA GLN A 103 -11.14 1.90 -20.63
C GLN A 103 -11.06 3.15 -19.74
N ASP A 104 -11.75 4.22 -20.14
CA ASP A 104 -11.83 5.52 -19.45
C ASP A 104 -12.90 5.57 -18.35
N ALA A 105 -13.61 4.47 -18.10
CA ALA A 105 -14.69 4.45 -17.12
C ALA A 105 -14.17 4.60 -15.68
N VAL A 106 -14.89 5.41 -14.91
CA VAL A 106 -14.74 5.59 -13.46
C VAL A 106 -15.99 5.06 -12.74
N TRP A 107 -15.83 4.60 -11.50
CA TRP A 107 -16.91 3.98 -10.73
C TRP A 107 -16.90 4.36 -9.25
N GLY A 108 -18.10 4.62 -8.71
CA GLY A 108 -18.33 4.92 -7.29
C GLY A 108 -17.88 6.32 -6.87
N GLU A 109 -18.18 6.68 -5.61
CA GLU A 109 -17.84 7.99 -5.03
C GLU A 109 -16.34 8.26 -4.98
N ALA A 110 -15.53 7.22 -4.81
CA ALA A 110 -14.08 7.30 -4.85
C ALA A 110 -13.50 7.45 -6.27
N MET A 111 -14.35 7.59 -7.30
CA MET A 111 -13.96 7.79 -8.71
C MET A 111 -12.94 6.76 -9.20
N VAL A 112 -13.15 5.49 -8.83
CA VAL A 112 -12.19 4.40 -9.09
C VAL A 112 -12.09 4.20 -10.61
N PRO A 113 -10.88 4.23 -11.22
CA PRO A 113 -10.69 4.05 -12.66
C PRO A 113 -10.87 2.57 -13.05
N ILE A 114 -12.11 2.09 -13.00
CA ILE A 114 -12.51 0.69 -13.11
C ILE A 114 -12.14 0.10 -14.48
N GLY A 115 -12.22 0.91 -15.54
CA GLY A 115 -11.81 0.53 -16.90
C GLY A 115 -10.33 0.17 -16.96
N GLN A 116 -9.47 1.05 -16.44
CA GLN A 116 -8.04 0.82 -16.39
C GLN A 116 -7.67 -0.35 -15.46
N HIS A 117 -8.38 -0.51 -14.34
CA HIS A 117 -8.18 -1.66 -13.43
C HIS A 117 -8.45 -2.99 -14.12
N LEU A 118 -9.58 -3.15 -14.81
CA LEU A 118 -9.89 -4.37 -15.56
C LEU A 118 -8.91 -4.61 -16.71
N ALA A 119 -8.54 -3.56 -17.44
CA ALA A 119 -7.52 -3.66 -18.49
C ALA A 119 -6.16 -4.14 -17.93
N ASN A 120 -5.75 -3.64 -16.76
CA ASN A 120 -4.53 -4.08 -16.09
C ASN A 120 -4.62 -5.55 -15.64
N LEU A 121 -5.75 -5.98 -15.08
CA LEU A 121 -5.95 -7.36 -14.61
C LEU A 121 -5.87 -8.39 -15.74
N ARG A 122 -6.24 -8.02 -16.97
CA ARG A 122 -6.14 -8.89 -18.16
C ARG A 122 -4.70 -9.14 -18.62
N ARG A 123 -3.72 -8.36 -18.16
CA ARG A 123 -2.31 -8.58 -18.53
C ARG A 123 -1.74 -9.80 -17.81
N LYS A 124 -0.87 -10.54 -18.49
CA LYS A 124 -0.15 -11.67 -17.88
C LYS A 124 0.69 -11.18 -16.69
N GLY A 125 0.58 -11.85 -15.55
CA GLY A 125 1.34 -11.52 -14.33
C GLY A 125 0.83 -10.29 -13.57
N SER A 126 -0.39 -9.82 -13.85
CA SER A 126 -0.97 -8.62 -13.21
C SER A 126 -1.33 -8.79 -11.72
N LEU A 127 -1.40 -10.04 -11.23
CA LEU A 127 -1.83 -10.35 -9.86
C LEU A 127 -0.70 -10.27 -8.83
N GLY A 128 0.56 -10.19 -9.27
CA GLY A 128 1.73 -10.12 -8.42
C GLY A 128 2.86 -11.03 -8.89
N LYS A 129 4.06 -10.83 -8.34
CA LYS A 129 5.23 -11.69 -8.58
C LYS A 129 5.28 -12.92 -7.67
N ASP A 130 4.62 -12.83 -6.53
CA ASP A 130 4.50 -13.90 -5.55
C ASP A 130 3.40 -14.89 -6.02
N PRO A 131 3.75 -16.18 -6.25
CA PRO A 131 2.84 -17.13 -6.87
C PRO A 131 1.62 -17.45 -5.99
N ASP A 132 1.83 -17.66 -4.68
CA ASP A 132 0.76 -17.99 -3.73
C ASP A 132 -0.25 -16.84 -3.63
N ARG A 133 0.25 -15.60 -3.55
CA ARG A 133 -0.60 -14.40 -3.56
C ARG A 133 -1.32 -14.24 -4.90
N ALA A 134 -0.66 -14.50 -6.02
CA ALA A 134 -1.28 -14.43 -7.34
C ALA A 134 -2.41 -15.46 -7.49
N GLU A 135 -2.22 -16.68 -6.99
CA GLU A 135 -3.24 -17.74 -6.97
C GLU A 135 -4.44 -17.35 -6.10
N LYS A 136 -4.18 -16.88 -4.87
CA LYS A 136 -5.24 -16.38 -3.98
C LYS A 136 -6.07 -15.28 -4.64
N ARG A 137 -5.41 -14.32 -5.30
CA ARG A 137 -6.07 -13.22 -6.02
C ARG A 137 -6.85 -13.70 -7.24
N ALA A 138 -6.36 -14.71 -7.95
CA ALA A 138 -7.06 -15.32 -9.07
C ALA A 138 -8.36 -15.99 -8.59
N ALA A 139 -8.30 -16.73 -7.48
CA ALA A 139 -9.49 -17.36 -6.88
C ALA A 139 -10.54 -16.34 -6.44
N GLN A 140 -10.14 -15.15 -5.99
CA GLN A 140 -11.05 -14.06 -5.63
C GLN A 140 -11.73 -13.38 -6.85
N LEU A 141 -11.19 -13.57 -8.06
CA LEU A 141 -11.74 -13.01 -9.31
C LEU A 141 -12.58 -14.01 -10.11
N ALA A 142 -12.55 -15.30 -9.74
CA ALA A 142 -13.36 -16.35 -10.37
C ALA A 142 -14.85 -16.18 -10.02
#